data_AF-A0A671KSZ4-F1
#
_entry.id   AF-A0A671KSZ4-F1
#
_cell.length_a   1.000
_cell.length_b   1.000
_cell.length_c   1.000
_cell.angle_alpha   90.00
_cell.angle_beta   90.00
_cell.angle_gamma   90.00
#
_symmetry.space_group_name_H-M   'P 1'
#
loop_
_entity.id
_entity.type
_entity.pdbx_description
1 polymer ?
#
loop_
_entity_poly.entity_id
_entity_poly.type
_entity_poly.pdbx_seq_one_letter_code
_entity_poly.pdbx_strand_id
1 'polypeptide(L)'
;FFLMSDCSSSGSDEDLDPELELLDELGGTLSKWTNYIHGWQDRWIVLKGNILSYYRSADEKEYGCRGSICLSKAVITPHEFDECRFDISVNDSVWYLRAEHPLLRQQWIDTVELHKVSPSEAAKPLDKLPLGSSVFLIVRDQVWVAEPDWVFYFFSSDDEEDFPTSRPDGDYLLNNNNSSKEKLFSVDSLKGSLGIDFKGEAITFKATTAGILSTLSHCIDILVKKEESWQRRLDKEIERRRRAEDAYKAALTELKKKPHYGGPDYEEGPNSLINEEEFFDAVEAALDKHDQIEEQSQAERSRASRQIFLPPDTHSSISTQKYLTKVEEMVQSHMTYSLQDVGGDANWQLVVEEGDMKVYRREVEENGIVLDPLKATHAVRGVTGHEVCHYFWDTAFRNDWETTVESFQVVETLSDKAVIIHQTHKRVWPASQRDVLYVSVIRKILSTNENDPDTWLVCNFSVDHDSYPPSARCIRAKINVAMICQTLISPPEGDKEITRDNILCKITYVANVNPGGWAPASVLRAVAKREYPKFLKRFTSYVQEKTSDEAILF
;
A
#
# COMPACT_ATOMS: atom_id res chain seq x y z
N PHE A 1 -42.84 2.96 18.39
CA PHE A 1 -44.20 2.56 18.01
C PHE A 1 -44.79 3.53 17.00
N PHE A 2 -44.67 3.22 15.72
CA PHE A 2 -45.71 3.53 14.72
C PHE A 2 -45.61 2.44 13.65
N LEU A 3 -46.74 1.79 13.39
CA LEU A 3 -46.89 0.69 12.44
C LEU A 3 -47.65 1.20 11.20
N MET A 4 -47.39 0.53 10.08
CA MET A 4 -48.31 0.26 8.98
C MET A 4 -48.98 1.44 8.24
N SER A 5 -48.74 1.45 6.93
CA SER A 5 -49.78 1.70 5.94
C SER A 5 -49.55 0.73 4.78
N ASP A 6 -50.35 -0.32 4.72
CA ASP A 6 -50.38 -1.25 3.58
C ASP A 6 -51.04 -0.59 2.37
N CYS A 7 -50.64 -1.04 1.17
CA CYS A 7 -51.46 -0.90 -0.03
C CYS A 7 -51.29 -2.17 -0.88
N SER A 8 -52.39 -2.84 -1.20
CA SER A 8 -52.43 -4.20 -1.76
C SER A 8 -53.07 -4.25 -3.15
N SER A 9 -52.95 -5.40 -3.85
CA SER A 9 -53.58 -5.74 -5.14
C SER A 9 -52.93 -5.06 -6.37
N SER A 10 -52.62 -5.72 -7.49
CA SER A 10 -52.75 -7.12 -7.98
C SER A 10 -51.80 -7.27 -9.18
N GLY A 11 -51.32 -8.44 -9.61
CA GLY A 11 -51.56 -9.82 -9.18
C GLY A 11 -51.33 -10.76 -10.38
N SER A 12 -50.62 -11.87 -10.17
CA SER A 12 -50.53 -13.01 -11.10
C SER A 12 -49.88 -14.17 -10.36
N ASP A 13 -50.71 -15.09 -9.88
CA ASP A 13 -50.26 -16.33 -9.26
C ASP A 13 -49.66 -17.24 -10.35
N GLU A 14 -48.39 -17.62 -10.20
CA GLU A 14 -47.89 -18.89 -10.72
C GLU A 14 -47.44 -19.71 -9.51
N ASP A 15 -48.08 -20.87 -9.31
CA ASP A 15 -47.83 -21.76 -8.18
C ASP A 15 -46.37 -22.25 -8.18
N LEU A 16 -45.62 -21.87 -7.14
CA LEU A 16 -44.31 -22.45 -6.82
C LEU A 16 -44.43 -23.22 -5.50
N ASP A 17 -43.95 -24.47 -5.51
CA ASP A 17 -44.14 -25.45 -4.45
C ASP A 17 -43.79 -24.93 -3.04
N PRO A 18 -44.67 -25.11 -2.04
CA PRO A 18 -44.36 -24.83 -0.63
C PRO A 18 -43.43 -25.89 0.02
N GLU A 19 -42.80 -26.76 -0.76
CA GLU A 19 -42.01 -27.90 -0.28
C GLU A 19 -40.47 -27.64 -0.25
N LEU A 20 -40.02 -26.41 -0.55
CA LEU A 20 -38.60 -26.03 -0.58
C LEU A 20 -38.06 -25.29 0.67
N GLU A 21 -38.89 -25.07 1.70
CA GLU A 21 -38.51 -24.29 2.90
C GLU A 21 -37.88 -25.11 4.05
N LEU A 22 -37.51 -26.38 3.82
CA LEU A 22 -36.97 -27.29 4.84
C LEU A 22 -35.60 -27.89 4.49
N LEU A 23 -34.60 -27.02 4.31
CA LEU A 23 -33.22 -27.34 4.66
C LEU A 23 -32.86 -26.54 5.92
N ASP A 24 -32.85 -27.22 7.07
CA ASP A 24 -32.60 -26.63 8.38
C ASP A 24 -31.27 -25.85 8.41
N GLU A 25 -31.30 -24.66 8.99
CA GLU A 25 -30.10 -23.84 9.20
C GLU A 25 -29.22 -24.50 10.28
N LEU A 26 -28.20 -25.26 9.87
CA LEU A 26 -27.26 -25.89 10.80
C LEU A 26 -26.28 -24.84 11.34
N GLY A 27 -26.55 -24.37 12.56
CA GLY A 27 -25.65 -23.52 13.35
C GLY A 27 -24.93 -24.31 14.44
N GLY A 28 -23.64 -24.05 14.64
CA GLY A 28 -22.88 -24.63 15.74
C GLY A 28 -21.46 -24.08 15.88
N THR A 29 -20.88 -24.21 17.08
CA THR A 29 -19.50 -23.79 17.33
C THR A 29 -18.52 -24.82 16.78
N LEU A 30 -17.55 -24.38 15.98
CA LEU A 30 -16.36 -25.15 15.61
C LEU A 30 -15.12 -24.32 15.94
N SER A 31 -14.03 -24.98 16.35
CA SER A 31 -12.74 -24.31 16.44
C SER A 31 -12.20 -24.16 15.01
N LYS A 32 -12.12 -22.94 14.50
CA LYS A 32 -11.52 -22.60 13.20
C LYS A 32 -10.06 -22.21 13.40
N TRP A 33 -9.15 -22.68 12.55
CA TRP A 33 -7.80 -22.12 12.51
C TRP A 33 -7.85 -20.69 11.95
N THR A 34 -7.23 -19.77 12.68
CA THR A 34 -7.23 -18.33 12.32
C THR A 34 -5.88 -17.88 11.82
N ASN A 35 -4.79 -18.13 12.57
CA ASN A 35 -3.42 -17.88 12.14
C ASN A 35 -2.42 -18.53 13.12
N TYR A 36 -1.12 -18.42 12.86
CA TYR A 36 -0.05 -18.95 13.72
C TYR A 36 0.06 -18.29 15.11
N ILE A 37 -0.60 -17.15 15.35
CA ILE A 37 -0.51 -16.39 16.62
C ILE A 37 -1.61 -16.80 17.59
N HIS A 38 -2.83 -17.00 17.08
CA HIS A 38 -4.01 -17.38 17.86
C HIS A 38 -4.40 -18.85 17.71
N GLY A 39 -3.87 -19.53 16.68
CA GLY A 39 -4.12 -20.93 16.39
C GLY A 39 -5.59 -21.23 16.12
N TRP A 40 -6.10 -22.24 16.82
CA TRP A 40 -7.50 -22.63 16.84
C TRP A 40 -8.32 -21.69 17.72
N GLN A 41 -9.42 -21.17 17.19
CA GLN A 41 -10.31 -20.25 17.87
C GLN A 41 -11.77 -20.66 17.61
N ASP A 42 -12.59 -20.66 18.65
CA ASP A 42 -14.00 -21.00 18.52
C ASP A 42 -14.74 -19.95 17.69
N ARG A 43 -15.52 -20.42 16.70
CA ARG A 43 -16.32 -19.60 15.81
C ARG A 43 -17.70 -20.23 15.65
N TRP A 44 -18.72 -19.39 15.61
CA TRP A 44 -20.07 -19.84 15.30
C TRP A 44 -20.19 -20.01 13.79
N ILE A 45 -20.30 -21.26 13.35
CA ILE A 45 -20.43 -21.62 11.95
C ILE A 45 -21.92 -21.80 11.64
N VAL A 46 -22.38 -21.28 10.51
CA VAL A 46 -23.75 -21.39 10.03
C VAL A 46 -23.75 -21.87 8.59
N LEU A 47 -24.38 -23.03 8.35
CA LEU A 47 -24.67 -23.54 7.03
C LEU A 47 -26.13 -23.21 6.67
N LYS A 48 -26.32 -22.49 5.55
CA LYS A 48 -27.65 -22.15 5.04
C LYS A 48 -27.68 -22.27 3.52
N GLY A 49 -28.45 -23.23 3.00
CA GLY A 49 -28.41 -23.57 1.58
C GLY A 49 -26.98 -23.96 1.17
N ASN A 50 -26.47 -23.40 0.07
CA ASN A 50 -25.10 -23.66 -0.40
C ASN A 50 -24.04 -22.71 0.20
N ILE A 51 -24.35 -21.93 1.24
CA ILE A 51 -23.42 -20.97 1.84
C ILE A 51 -23.05 -21.40 3.26
N LEU A 52 -21.75 -21.56 3.52
CA LEU A 52 -21.19 -21.73 4.85
C LEU A 52 -20.60 -20.39 5.31
N SER A 53 -21.13 -19.83 6.39
CA SER A 53 -20.73 -18.54 6.96
C SER A 53 -20.14 -18.72 8.36
N TYR A 54 -19.30 -17.80 8.83
CA TYR A 54 -18.84 -17.79 10.22
C TYR A 54 -18.92 -16.42 10.90
N TYR A 55 -19.08 -16.47 12.21
CA TYR A 55 -19.23 -15.34 13.12
C TYR A 55 -18.32 -15.53 14.34
N ARG A 56 -18.05 -14.46 15.10
CA ARG A 56 -17.22 -14.55 16.31
C ARG A 56 -17.90 -15.41 17.39
N SER A 57 -19.19 -15.22 17.60
CA SER A 57 -20.05 -15.99 18.51
C SER A 57 -21.48 -16.09 17.94
N ALA A 58 -22.35 -16.87 18.58
CA ALA A 58 -23.77 -16.93 18.22
C ALA A 58 -24.47 -15.58 18.44
N ASP A 59 -24.12 -14.87 19.53
CA ASP A 59 -24.71 -13.59 19.91
C ASP A 59 -24.28 -12.43 18.99
N GLU A 60 -23.10 -12.53 18.36
CA GLU A 60 -22.59 -11.50 17.43
C GLU A 60 -23.15 -11.63 15.99
N LYS A 61 -24.13 -12.51 15.72
CA LYS A 61 -24.71 -12.71 14.37
C LYS A 61 -25.27 -11.42 13.75
N GLU A 62 -25.77 -10.49 14.57
CA GLU A 62 -26.31 -9.20 14.13
C GLU A 62 -25.22 -8.15 13.78
N TYR A 63 -23.98 -8.35 14.22
CA TYR A 63 -22.87 -7.41 14.01
C TYR A 63 -22.10 -7.63 12.69
N GLY A 64 -22.42 -8.69 11.95
CA GLY A 64 -21.90 -8.96 10.62
C GLY A 64 -21.18 -10.30 10.46
N CYS A 65 -21.19 -10.82 9.23
CA CYS A 65 -20.48 -12.05 8.87
C CYS A 65 -18.97 -11.78 8.77
N ARG A 66 -18.14 -12.67 9.33
CA ARG A 66 -16.66 -12.61 9.28
C ARG A 66 -16.06 -13.32 8.06
N GLY A 67 -16.90 -13.95 7.26
CA GLY A 67 -16.52 -14.60 6.01
C GLY A 67 -17.49 -15.71 5.63
N SER A 68 -17.70 -15.90 4.34
CA SER A 68 -18.60 -16.91 3.79
C SER A 68 -18.01 -17.58 2.56
N ILE A 69 -18.21 -18.89 2.44
CA ILE A 69 -17.82 -19.69 1.27
C ILE A 69 -19.05 -20.32 0.61
N CYS A 70 -19.04 -20.31 -0.73
CA CYS A 70 -20.04 -21.00 -1.53
C CYS A 70 -19.61 -22.44 -1.79
N LEU A 71 -20.41 -23.41 -1.35
CA LEU A 71 -20.08 -24.83 -1.35
C LEU A 71 -20.10 -25.49 -2.73
N SER A 72 -20.66 -24.84 -3.75
CA SER A 72 -20.84 -25.41 -5.10
C SER A 72 -19.55 -25.91 -5.77
N LYS A 73 -18.37 -25.47 -5.31
CA LYS A 73 -17.05 -25.98 -5.74
C LYS A 73 -16.15 -26.40 -4.57
N ALA A 74 -16.70 -26.56 -3.37
CA ALA A 74 -15.93 -26.90 -2.18
C ALA A 74 -15.36 -28.32 -2.23
N VAL A 75 -14.11 -28.49 -1.83
CA VAL A 75 -13.50 -29.80 -1.56
C VAL A 75 -13.37 -29.94 -0.05
N ILE A 76 -14.04 -30.94 0.51
CA ILE A 76 -13.98 -31.25 1.94
C ILE A 76 -12.95 -32.37 2.10
N THR A 77 -11.99 -32.19 3.00
CA THR A 77 -10.88 -33.13 3.23
C THR A 77 -10.81 -33.45 4.72
N PRO A 78 -11.19 -34.67 5.16
CA PRO A 78 -10.98 -35.10 6.54
C PRO A 78 -9.46 -35.24 6.82
N HIS A 79 -9.01 -34.83 8.00
CA HIS A 79 -7.58 -34.89 8.34
C HIS A 79 -7.14 -36.32 8.70
N GLU A 80 -6.04 -36.80 8.11
CA GLU A 80 -5.58 -38.20 8.24
C GLU A 80 -5.26 -38.63 9.68
N PHE A 81 -4.83 -37.69 10.53
CA PHE A 81 -4.32 -37.98 11.89
C PHE A 81 -5.08 -37.28 13.02
N ASP A 82 -6.06 -36.43 12.73
CA ASP A 82 -6.83 -35.71 13.75
C ASP A 82 -8.32 -36.02 13.52
N GLU A 83 -8.83 -36.95 14.31
CA GLU A 83 -10.21 -37.45 14.21
C GLU A 83 -11.27 -36.36 14.43
N CYS A 84 -10.89 -35.19 14.94
CA CYS A 84 -11.77 -34.04 15.11
C CYS A 84 -11.67 -33.00 13.99
N ARG A 85 -10.65 -33.05 13.11
CA ARG A 85 -10.37 -32.01 12.10
C ARG A 85 -10.82 -32.38 10.69
N PHE A 86 -11.31 -31.38 9.97
CA PHE A 86 -11.66 -31.41 8.56
C PHE A 86 -11.41 -30.03 7.92
N ASP A 87 -11.00 -30.04 6.66
CA ASP A 87 -10.60 -28.83 5.94
C ASP A 87 -11.54 -28.64 4.74
N ILE A 88 -12.03 -27.42 4.52
CA ILE A 88 -12.90 -27.07 3.38
C ILE A 88 -12.15 -26.08 2.49
N SER A 89 -11.90 -26.42 1.23
CA SER A 89 -11.24 -25.53 0.26
C SER A 89 -12.15 -25.13 -0.90
N VAL A 90 -12.10 -23.85 -1.29
CA VAL A 90 -12.80 -23.28 -2.44
C VAL A 90 -11.84 -22.35 -3.18
N ASN A 91 -11.43 -22.72 -4.39
CA ASN A 91 -10.35 -22.05 -5.13
C ASN A 91 -9.08 -21.96 -4.25
N ASP A 92 -8.56 -20.75 -4.01
CA ASP A 92 -7.38 -20.49 -3.17
C ASP A 92 -7.70 -20.29 -1.67
N SER A 93 -8.98 -20.34 -1.26
CA SER A 93 -9.38 -20.21 0.14
C SER A 93 -9.50 -21.59 0.81
N VAL A 94 -8.91 -21.75 2.00
CA VAL A 94 -8.96 -23.00 2.79
C VAL A 94 -9.35 -22.69 4.23
N TRP A 95 -10.43 -23.30 4.70
CA TRP A 95 -10.88 -23.23 6.09
C TRP A 95 -10.54 -24.54 6.81
N TYR A 96 -9.61 -24.47 7.75
CA TYR A 96 -9.31 -25.58 8.66
C TYR A 96 -10.27 -25.52 9.85
N LEU A 97 -11.06 -26.57 10.05
CA LEU A 97 -12.11 -26.65 11.08
C LEU A 97 -11.91 -27.87 11.97
N ARG A 98 -12.24 -27.72 13.26
CA ARG A 98 -12.15 -28.78 14.25
C ARG A 98 -13.43 -28.82 15.07
N ALA A 99 -14.07 -29.98 15.10
CA ALA A 99 -15.21 -30.25 15.96
C ALA A 99 -14.76 -30.66 17.38
N GLU A 100 -15.67 -30.59 18.35
CA GLU A 100 -15.39 -31.03 19.71
C GLU A 100 -15.04 -32.54 19.78
N HIS A 101 -15.66 -33.36 18.93
CA HIS A 101 -15.49 -34.82 18.92
C HIS A 101 -15.73 -35.43 17.53
N PRO A 102 -15.22 -36.65 17.23
CA PRO A 102 -15.20 -37.20 15.86
C PRO A 102 -16.58 -37.43 15.23
N LEU A 103 -17.61 -37.74 16.02
CA LEU A 103 -18.98 -37.90 15.53
C LEU A 103 -19.54 -36.57 15.02
N LEU A 104 -19.31 -35.48 15.75
CA LEU A 104 -19.72 -34.14 15.34
C LEU A 104 -18.93 -33.67 14.10
N ARG A 105 -17.63 -34.02 14.00
CA ARG A 105 -16.86 -33.81 12.77
C ARG A 105 -17.53 -34.49 11.58
N GLN A 106 -17.90 -35.77 11.72
CA GLN A 106 -18.53 -36.52 10.64
C GLN A 106 -19.90 -35.91 10.27
N GLN A 107 -20.72 -35.56 11.26
CA GLN A 107 -21.99 -34.86 11.04
C GLN A 107 -21.82 -33.57 10.23
N TRP A 108 -20.80 -32.75 10.54
CA TRP A 108 -20.50 -31.54 9.78
C TRP A 108 -20.05 -31.85 8.35
N ILE A 109 -19.17 -32.84 8.14
CA ILE A 109 -18.75 -33.27 6.78
C ILE A 109 -19.97 -33.72 5.98
N ASP A 110 -20.76 -34.66 6.50
CA ASP A 110 -21.92 -35.25 5.82
C ASP A 110 -22.95 -34.16 5.47
N THR A 111 -23.19 -33.20 6.37
CA THR A 111 -24.14 -32.12 6.13
C THR A 111 -23.62 -31.11 5.11
N VAL A 112 -22.33 -30.77 5.12
CA VAL A 112 -21.69 -29.88 4.14
C VAL A 112 -21.64 -30.54 2.75
N GLU A 113 -21.39 -31.85 2.67
CA GLU A 113 -21.45 -32.59 1.40
C GLU A 113 -22.88 -32.67 0.84
N LEU A 114 -23.89 -32.87 1.70
CA LEU A 114 -25.29 -32.83 1.30
C LEU A 114 -25.68 -31.47 0.69
N HIS A 115 -25.25 -30.36 1.32
CA HIS A 115 -25.55 -28.99 0.86
C HIS A 115 -24.69 -28.51 -0.32
N LYS A 116 -23.66 -29.28 -0.70
CA LYS A 116 -22.87 -29.04 -1.92
C LYS A 116 -23.61 -29.53 -3.18
N VAL A 117 -24.48 -30.53 -3.06
CA VAL A 117 -25.28 -31.07 -4.17
C VAL A 117 -26.62 -30.35 -4.24
N SER A 118 -26.88 -29.63 -5.34
CA SER A 118 -28.20 -29.02 -5.56
C SER A 118 -29.28 -30.08 -5.81
N PRO A 119 -30.54 -29.89 -5.36
CA PRO A 119 -31.63 -30.86 -5.56
C PRO A 119 -31.93 -31.25 -7.02
N SER A 120 -31.42 -30.51 -7.99
CA SER A 120 -31.60 -30.71 -9.44
C SER A 120 -30.99 -32.00 -10.00
N GLU A 121 -30.07 -32.67 -9.29
CA GLU A 121 -29.38 -33.87 -9.81
C GLU A 121 -29.94 -35.21 -9.28
N ALA A 122 -30.83 -35.19 -8.29
CA ALA A 122 -31.32 -36.41 -7.62
C ALA A 122 -32.36 -37.22 -8.41
N ALA A 123 -32.84 -36.74 -9.57
CA ALA A 123 -34.03 -37.27 -10.24
C ALA A 123 -33.81 -37.70 -11.71
N LYS A 124 -32.94 -38.70 -11.98
CA LYS A 124 -32.98 -39.49 -13.23
C LYS A 124 -32.74 -40.99 -12.95
N PRO A 125 -33.66 -41.90 -13.34
CA PRO A 125 -33.42 -43.35 -13.25
C PRO A 125 -32.33 -43.83 -14.20
N LEU A 126 -31.67 -44.94 -13.86
CA LEU A 126 -30.71 -45.61 -14.74
C LEU A 126 -31.35 -46.06 -16.05
N ASP A 127 -30.76 -45.69 -17.18
CA ASP A 127 -30.48 -46.66 -18.25
C ASP A 127 -29.37 -46.19 -19.22
N LYS A 128 -28.40 -47.09 -19.48
CA LYS A 128 -27.50 -47.17 -20.66
C LYS A 128 -26.45 -46.05 -20.94
N LEU A 129 -25.21 -46.39 -20.58
CA LEU A 129 -23.97 -46.06 -21.31
C LEU A 129 -23.90 -46.82 -22.67
N PRO A 130 -22.91 -46.58 -23.57
CA PRO A 130 -21.92 -45.48 -23.67
C PRO A 130 -21.79 -44.86 -25.10
N LEU A 131 -21.11 -43.71 -25.23
CA LEU A 131 -19.92 -43.51 -26.11
C LEU A 131 -19.44 -42.04 -26.13
N GLY A 132 -18.15 -41.84 -26.38
CA GLY A 132 -17.64 -40.59 -26.99
C GLY A 132 -17.00 -39.57 -26.05
N SER A 133 -15.68 -39.51 -26.06
CA SER A 133 -14.87 -38.44 -25.46
C SER A 133 -15.10 -37.08 -26.12
N SER A 134 -15.12 -35.99 -25.34
CA SER A 134 -14.18 -34.87 -25.54
C SER A 134 -14.21 -33.87 -24.38
N VAL A 135 -13.10 -33.14 -24.17
CA VAL A 135 -12.99 -32.03 -23.22
C VAL A 135 -13.13 -30.72 -24.00
N PHE A 136 -13.95 -29.80 -23.50
CA PHE A 136 -14.14 -28.47 -24.09
C PHE A 136 -13.57 -27.37 -23.18
N LEU A 137 -12.77 -26.48 -23.76
CA LEU A 137 -12.37 -25.21 -23.15
C LEU A 137 -13.09 -24.07 -23.88
N ILE A 138 -13.65 -23.13 -23.12
CA ILE A 138 -14.45 -22.00 -23.66
C ILE A 138 -13.73 -20.69 -23.35
N VAL A 139 -13.46 -19.90 -24.39
CA VAL A 139 -13.08 -18.48 -24.28
C VAL A 139 -13.81 -17.70 -25.37
N ARG A 140 -14.61 -16.70 -24.97
CA ARG A 140 -15.28 -15.73 -25.85
C ARG A 140 -16.10 -16.34 -27.00
N ASP A 141 -17.11 -17.13 -26.62
CA ASP A 141 -18.30 -17.47 -27.42
C ASP A 141 -18.08 -18.03 -28.84
N GLN A 142 -16.97 -18.75 -29.04
CA GLN A 142 -16.75 -19.65 -30.19
C GLN A 142 -16.07 -20.94 -29.70
N VAL A 143 -16.54 -22.09 -30.17
CA VAL A 143 -15.98 -23.42 -29.84
C VAL A 143 -15.14 -23.92 -31.02
N TRP A 144 -13.90 -24.30 -30.77
CA TRP A 144 -12.99 -24.89 -31.76
C TRP A 144 -12.50 -26.27 -31.32
N VAL A 145 -12.49 -27.21 -32.27
CA VAL A 145 -11.91 -28.56 -32.10
C VAL A 145 -10.50 -28.54 -32.66
N ALA A 146 -9.53 -29.04 -31.90
CA ALA A 146 -8.13 -29.10 -32.33
C ALA A 146 -7.70 -30.54 -32.65
N GLU A 147 -7.24 -30.76 -33.88
CA GLU A 147 -6.34 -31.86 -34.23
C GLU A 147 -5.00 -31.28 -34.76
N PRO A 148 -3.86 -32.00 -34.61
CA PRO A 148 -2.55 -31.38 -34.65
C PRO A 148 -1.84 -31.53 -36.01
N ASP A 149 -1.79 -30.49 -36.84
CA ASP A 149 -0.84 -30.47 -38.00
C ASP A 149 -0.52 -29.10 -38.66
N TRP A 150 -0.71 -27.96 -37.96
CA TRP A 150 -0.66 -26.61 -38.58
C TRP A 150 0.41 -25.65 -38.00
N VAL A 151 1.60 -26.15 -37.65
CA VAL A 151 2.69 -25.35 -37.02
C VAL A 151 3.61 -24.63 -38.04
N PHE A 152 3.19 -24.47 -39.31
CA PHE A 152 4.09 -24.00 -40.39
C PHE A 152 3.65 -22.77 -41.21
N TYR A 153 2.60 -22.04 -40.80
CA TYR A 153 2.12 -20.83 -41.48
C TYR A 153 1.87 -19.64 -40.53
N PHE A 154 2.85 -19.33 -39.66
CA PHE A 154 2.80 -18.15 -38.77
C PHE A 154 3.97 -17.15 -38.96
N PHE A 155 4.73 -17.29 -40.05
CA PHE A 155 5.72 -16.30 -40.52
C PHE A 155 5.39 -15.89 -41.96
N SER A 156 4.34 -15.06 -42.11
CA SER A 156 4.14 -14.12 -43.22
C SER A 156 2.77 -13.45 -43.10
N SER A 157 2.74 -12.23 -42.59
CA SER A 157 1.72 -11.22 -42.89
C SER A 157 2.38 -9.88 -42.63
N ASP A 158 2.64 -9.15 -43.72
CA ASP A 158 3.13 -7.78 -43.68
C ASP A 158 1.95 -6.86 -43.32
N ASP A 159 2.08 -6.09 -42.24
CA ASP A 159 1.21 -4.95 -41.95
C ASP A 159 1.98 -3.66 -42.28
N GLU A 160 1.74 -3.09 -43.48
CA GLU A 160 2.03 -1.69 -43.78
C GLU A 160 0.75 -0.86 -43.64
N GLU A 161 0.71 0.10 -42.71
CA GLU A 161 -0.11 1.31 -42.86
C GLU A 161 0.63 2.58 -42.37
N ASP A 162 0.40 3.65 -43.14
CA ASP A 162 0.95 5.01 -43.13
C ASP A 162 1.06 5.77 -41.79
N PHE A 163 2.01 6.70 -41.74
CA PHE A 163 1.81 8.09 -41.25
C PHE A 163 2.96 9.01 -41.76
N PRO A 164 2.84 10.37 -41.78
CA PRO A 164 3.03 11.11 -43.02
C PRO A 164 4.22 12.08 -43.00
N THR A 165 4.63 12.55 -44.19
CA THR A 165 5.70 13.55 -44.34
C THR A 165 5.14 14.96 -44.54
N SER A 166 5.58 15.93 -43.71
CA SER A 166 5.41 17.37 -43.96
C SER A 166 6.77 18.06 -44.15
N ARG A 167 6.83 18.91 -45.18
CA ARG A 167 7.98 19.69 -45.67
C ARG A 167 8.08 21.05 -44.88
N PRO A 168 8.82 22.12 -45.29
CA PRO A 168 9.75 22.34 -46.41
C PRO A 168 11.05 23.10 -45.97
N ASP A 169 11.90 23.77 -46.76
CA ASP A 169 12.16 23.94 -48.21
C ASP A 169 13.67 24.31 -48.41
N GLY A 170 14.13 24.73 -49.60
CA GLY A 170 15.30 25.63 -49.71
C GLY A 170 16.25 25.50 -50.92
N ASP A 171 15.82 25.96 -52.09
CA ASP A 171 16.62 26.58 -53.17
C ASP A 171 17.62 25.78 -54.05
N TYR A 172 17.85 26.39 -55.23
CA TYR A 172 18.41 25.83 -56.47
C TYR A 172 19.89 26.20 -56.73
N LEU A 173 20.40 25.80 -57.91
CA LEU A 173 21.71 26.11 -58.57
C LEU A 173 22.85 25.16 -58.16
N LEU A 174 23.78 24.68 -59.02
CA LEU A 174 24.15 24.84 -60.44
C LEU A 174 24.45 23.41 -61.00
N ASN A 175 24.66 23.07 -62.27
CA ASN A 175 24.49 23.61 -63.64
C ASN A 175 25.31 22.66 -64.58
N ASN A 176 24.84 22.47 -65.82
CA ASN A 176 25.62 22.17 -67.04
C ASN A 176 26.26 20.77 -67.33
N ASN A 177 25.57 20.03 -68.22
CA ASN A 177 26.03 19.49 -69.52
C ASN A 177 27.48 18.99 -69.75
N ASN A 178 27.58 17.72 -70.19
CA ASN A 178 28.05 17.35 -71.54
C ASN A 178 27.56 15.91 -71.85
N SER A 179 26.65 15.67 -72.79
CA SER A 179 26.80 15.80 -74.26
C SER A 179 27.79 14.80 -74.88
N SER A 180 27.27 13.67 -75.35
CA SER A 180 27.63 13.12 -76.67
C SER A 180 26.47 12.25 -77.18
N LYS A 181 26.05 12.53 -78.41
CA LYS A 181 24.79 12.10 -79.00
C LYS A 181 25.04 11.11 -80.13
N GLU A 182 24.00 10.34 -80.40
CA GLU A 182 23.62 9.81 -81.72
C GLU A 182 24.51 8.75 -82.41
N LYS A 183 23.83 7.63 -82.66
CA LYS A 183 24.11 6.65 -83.71
C LYS A 183 24.28 7.36 -85.05
N LEU A 184 25.32 7.01 -85.81
CA LEU A 184 25.29 7.14 -87.26
C LEU A 184 26.11 6.02 -87.92
N PHE A 185 25.41 5.08 -88.55
CA PHE A 185 25.97 4.33 -89.68
C PHE A 185 24.91 4.31 -90.78
N SER A 186 25.23 4.97 -91.88
CA SER A 186 24.36 5.10 -93.05
C SER A 186 24.20 3.75 -93.75
N VAL A 187 22.98 3.43 -94.14
CA VAL A 187 22.74 2.46 -95.20
C VAL A 187 23.04 3.16 -96.51
N ASP A 188 24.09 2.74 -97.21
CA ASP A 188 24.18 3.01 -98.65
C ASP A 188 24.85 1.85 -99.41
N SER A 189 24.50 1.74 -100.69
CA SER A 189 24.56 0.50 -101.46
C SER A 189 25.90 0.28 -102.16
N LEU A 190 26.42 -0.95 -102.11
CA LEU A 190 27.34 -1.46 -103.13
C LEU A 190 27.29 -2.99 -103.26
N LYS A 191 26.70 -3.47 -104.37
CA LYS A 191 26.83 -4.86 -104.81
C LYS A 191 28.28 -5.12 -105.23
N GLY A 192 28.96 -6.04 -104.55
CA GLY A 192 30.29 -6.51 -104.95
C GLY A 192 30.76 -7.65 -104.08
N SER A 193 30.90 -8.84 -104.65
CA SER A 193 31.32 -10.07 -103.97
C SER A 193 32.60 -9.89 -103.15
N LEU A 194 32.48 -9.90 -101.81
CA LEU A 194 33.57 -10.25 -100.90
C LEU A 194 33.12 -11.40 -100.01
N GLY A 195 33.99 -12.39 -99.83
CA GLY A 195 33.75 -13.50 -98.92
C GLY A 195 33.70 -13.02 -97.47
N ILE A 196 32.85 -13.66 -96.67
CA ILE A 196 32.79 -13.46 -95.21
C ILE A 196 34.20 -13.69 -94.64
N ASP A 197 34.83 -12.65 -94.10
CA ASP A 197 36.11 -12.78 -93.40
C ASP A 197 35.85 -13.39 -92.01
N PHE A 198 35.61 -14.69 -92.00
CA PHE A 198 35.47 -15.49 -90.78
C PHE A 198 36.61 -15.28 -89.78
N LYS A 199 37.80 -14.84 -90.23
CA LYS A 199 38.94 -14.57 -89.35
C LYS A 199 38.82 -13.20 -88.69
N GLY A 200 38.48 -12.16 -89.44
CA GLY A 200 38.16 -10.83 -88.91
C GLY A 200 36.92 -10.82 -88.01
N GLU A 201 35.86 -11.53 -88.39
CA GLU A 201 34.65 -11.70 -87.58
C GLU A 201 34.93 -12.50 -86.30
N ALA A 202 35.69 -13.60 -86.36
CA ALA A 202 36.08 -14.36 -85.17
C ALA A 202 37.00 -13.56 -84.23
N ILE A 203 37.90 -12.72 -84.75
CA ILE A 203 38.72 -11.80 -83.94
C ILE A 203 37.82 -10.77 -83.24
N THR A 204 36.86 -10.18 -83.96
CA THR A 204 35.92 -9.19 -83.42
C THR A 204 34.99 -9.82 -82.38
N PHE A 205 34.46 -11.01 -82.65
CA PHE A 205 33.67 -11.78 -81.70
C PHE A 205 34.48 -12.11 -80.44
N LYS A 206 35.72 -12.60 -80.59
CA LYS A 206 36.61 -12.87 -79.46
C LYS A 206 36.91 -11.63 -78.63
N ALA A 207 37.14 -10.48 -79.26
CA ALA A 207 37.36 -9.20 -78.59
C ALA A 207 36.11 -8.73 -77.82
N THR A 208 34.93 -8.79 -78.45
CA THR A 208 33.65 -8.43 -77.82
C THR A 208 33.30 -9.37 -76.66
N THR A 209 33.45 -10.69 -76.82
CA THR A 209 33.23 -11.66 -75.74
C THR A 209 34.20 -11.46 -74.58
N ALA A 210 35.49 -11.19 -74.86
CA ALA A 210 36.47 -10.87 -73.81
C ALA A 210 36.12 -9.55 -73.08
N GLY A 211 35.64 -8.54 -73.80
CA GLY A 211 35.12 -7.30 -73.23
C GLY A 211 33.93 -7.53 -72.30
N ILE A 212 32.93 -8.30 -72.76
CA ILE A 212 31.74 -8.66 -71.96
C ILE A 212 32.13 -9.45 -70.70
N LEU A 213 33.02 -10.45 -70.81
CA LEU A 213 33.51 -11.22 -69.67
C LEU A 213 34.26 -10.34 -68.66
N SER A 214 35.08 -9.40 -69.12
CA SER A 214 35.74 -8.40 -68.28
C SER A 214 34.73 -7.51 -67.54
N THR A 215 33.70 -7.02 -68.24
CA THR A 215 32.63 -6.23 -67.64
C THR A 215 31.83 -7.04 -66.60
N LEU A 216 31.50 -8.29 -66.89
CA LEU A 216 30.81 -9.18 -65.94
C LEU A 216 31.67 -9.47 -64.70
N SER A 217 32.96 -9.72 -64.86
CA SER A 217 33.90 -9.86 -63.73
C SER A 217 33.91 -8.60 -62.87
N HIS A 218 33.94 -7.41 -63.48
CA HIS A 218 33.89 -6.14 -62.74
C HIS A 218 32.56 -5.93 -62.01
N CYS A 219 31.43 -6.33 -62.61
CA CYS A 219 30.13 -6.31 -61.93
C CYS A 219 30.11 -7.25 -60.71
N ILE A 220 30.71 -8.45 -60.81
CA ILE A 220 30.85 -9.38 -59.67
C ILE A 220 31.70 -8.75 -58.57
N ASP A 221 32.85 -8.14 -58.88
CA ASP A 221 33.69 -7.44 -57.89
C ASP A 221 32.95 -6.32 -57.15
N ILE A 222 32.06 -5.60 -57.85
CA ILE A 222 31.22 -4.55 -57.24
C ILE A 222 30.16 -5.16 -56.32
N LEU A 223 29.55 -6.28 -56.70
CA LEU A 223 28.55 -6.98 -55.89
C LEU A 223 29.19 -7.53 -54.60
N VAL A 224 30.35 -8.20 -54.69
CA VAL A 224 31.11 -8.69 -53.52
C VAL A 224 31.48 -7.53 -52.58
N LYS A 225 31.97 -6.41 -53.12
CA LYS A 225 32.25 -5.21 -52.30
C LYS A 225 31.01 -4.61 -51.63
N LYS A 226 29.83 -4.71 -52.26
CA LYS A 226 28.56 -4.31 -51.65
C LYS A 226 28.14 -5.30 -50.56
N GLU A 227 28.26 -6.59 -50.79
CA GLU A 227 27.98 -7.65 -49.82
C GLU A 227 28.83 -7.49 -48.56
N GLU A 228 30.16 -7.33 -48.69
CA GLU A 228 31.05 -7.03 -47.55
C GLU A 228 30.63 -5.76 -46.78
N SER A 229 30.18 -4.73 -47.49
CA SER A 229 29.73 -3.47 -46.89
C SER A 229 28.42 -3.63 -46.11
N TRP A 230 27.48 -4.44 -46.63
CA TRP A 230 26.25 -4.81 -45.93
C TRP A 230 26.53 -5.71 -44.73
N GLN A 231 27.41 -6.71 -44.85
CA GLN A 231 27.81 -7.57 -43.74
C GLN A 231 28.40 -6.74 -42.59
N ARG A 232 29.36 -5.85 -42.87
CA ARG A 232 29.94 -4.93 -41.85
C ARG A 232 28.91 -3.97 -41.24
N ARG A 233 27.79 -3.68 -41.89
CA ARG A 233 26.67 -2.90 -41.32
C ARG A 233 25.81 -3.77 -40.42
N LEU A 234 25.48 -4.98 -40.85
CA LEU A 234 24.73 -5.96 -40.06
C LEU A 234 25.47 -6.32 -38.76
N ASP A 235 26.77 -6.61 -38.83
CA ASP A 235 27.60 -6.91 -37.65
C ASP A 235 27.59 -5.75 -36.63
N LYS A 236 27.63 -4.50 -37.11
CA LYS A 236 27.53 -3.30 -36.27
C LYS A 236 26.14 -3.09 -35.66
N GLU A 237 25.09 -3.55 -36.32
CA GLU A 237 23.72 -3.51 -35.81
C GLU A 237 23.52 -4.58 -34.73
N ILE A 238 23.97 -5.81 -34.98
CA ILE A 238 23.95 -6.93 -34.02
C ILE A 238 24.68 -6.53 -32.74
N GLU A 239 25.88 -5.97 -32.83
CA GLU A 239 26.66 -5.57 -31.66
C GLU A 239 26.08 -4.30 -30.97
N ARG A 240 25.35 -3.42 -31.68
CA ARG A 240 24.56 -2.35 -31.03
C ARG A 240 23.38 -2.91 -30.26
N ARG A 241 22.63 -3.84 -30.86
CA ARG A 241 21.51 -4.54 -30.23
C ARG A 241 21.99 -5.30 -28.98
N ARG A 242 23.08 -6.05 -29.06
CA ARG A 242 23.65 -6.79 -27.92
C ARG A 242 23.98 -5.87 -26.75
N ARG A 243 24.65 -4.73 -27.00
CA ARG A 243 24.93 -3.74 -25.94
C ARG A 243 23.66 -3.12 -25.35
N ALA A 244 22.62 -2.88 -26.15
CA ALA A 244 21.34 -2.38 -25.66
C ALA A 244 20.61 -3.42 -24.79
N GLU A 245 20.61 -4.69 -25.19
CA GLU A 245 20.05 -5.80 -24.41
C GLU A 245 20.83 -6.04 -23.10
N ASP A 246 22.16 -5.96 -23.12
CA ASP A 246 22.99 -6.09 -21.92
C ASP A 246 22.80 -4.90 -20.96
N ALA A 247 22.70 -3.67 -21.49
CA ALA A 247 22.38 -2.48 -20.69
C ALA A 247 20.96 -2.54 -20.10
N TYR A 248 19.98 -3.03 -20.86
CA TYR A 248 18.61 -3.25 -20.37
C TYR A 248 18.59 -4.31 -19.26
N LYS A 249 19.30 -5.43 -19.41
CA LYS A 249 19.43 -6.45 -18.34
C LYS A 249 20.09 -5.90 -17.09
N ALA A 250 21.14 -5.07 -17.23
CA ALA A 250 21.79 -4.42 -16.12
C ALA A 250 20.84 -3.45 -15.38
N ALA A 251 20.15 -2.58 -16.12
CA ALA A 251 19.15 -1.68 -15.57
C ALA A 251 17.99 -2.44 -14.89
N LEU A 252 17.50 -3.52 -15.49
CA LEU A 252 16.47 -4.39 -14.90
C LEU A 252 16.98 -5.08 -13.62
N THR A 253 18.28 -5.37 -13.52
CA THR A 253 18.89 -5.97 -12.33
C THR A 253 19.02 -4.94 -11.20
N GLU A 254 19.42 -3.70 -11.49
CA GLU A 254 19.42 -2.61 -10.52
C GLU A 254 17.98 -2.24 -10.08
N LEU A 255 17.01 -2.25 -10.99
CA LEU A 255 15.60 -1.99 -10.66
C LEU A 255 14.96 -3.14 -9.84
N LYS A 256 15.46 -4.38 -10.01
CA LYS A 256 15.12 -5.53 -9.15
C LYS A 256 15.85 -5.54 -7.81
N LYS A 257 16.98 -4.83 -7.67
CA LYS A 257 17.56 -4.50 -6.36
C LYS A 257 16.70 -3.44 -5.69
N LYS A 258 15.60 -3.86 -5.08
CA LYS A 258 15.00 -3.09 -3.97
C LYS A 258 16.12 -2.78 -2.95
N PRO A 259 16.14 -1.59 -2.32
CA PRO A 259 17.16 -1.25 -1.35
C PRO A 259 17.17 -2.31 -0.23
N HIS A 260 18.33 -2.94 -0.06
CA HIS A 260 18.49 -4.11 0.81
C HIS A 260 18.53 -3.67 2.29
N TYR A 261 17.36 -3.39 2.85
CA TYR A 261 17.16 -3.22 4.28
C TYR A 261 17.06 -4.60 4.94
N GLY A 262 18.20 -5.12 5.41
CA GLY A 262 18.25 -6.30 6.27
C GLY A 262 17.78 -5.99 7.69
N GLY A 263 16.89 -6.82 8.23
CA GLY A 263 16.38 -6.70 9.61
C GLY A 263 15.20 -7.66 9.85
N PRO A 264 14.70 -7.77 11.10
CA PRO A 264 13.61 -8.69 11.45
C PRO A 264 12.31 -8.46 10.65
N ASP A 265 12.09 -7.20 10.22
CA ASP A 265 11.03 -6.79 9.30
C ASP A 265 10.98 -7.59 7.98
N TYR A 266 12.07 -8.24 7.54
CA TYR A 266 12.10 -9.00 6.29
C TYR A 266 11.90 -10.52 6.49
N GLU A 267 12.10 -11.03 7.71
CA GLU A 267 11.82 -12.43 8.07
C GLU A 267 10.33 -12.64 8.41
N GLU A 268 9.66 -11.63 8.97
CA GLU A 268 8.20 -11.62 9.22
C GLU A 268 7.40 -10.82 8.15
N GLY A 269 8.09 -10.23 7.16
CA GLY A 269 7.53 -9.27 6.20
C GLY A 269 6.87 -9.86 4.94
N PRO A 270 7.05 -9.23 3.75
CA PRO A 270 6.18 -9.43 2.57
C PRO A 270 6.28 -10.80 1.85
N ASN A 271 6.87 -11.80 2.51
CA ASN A 271 6.79 -13.21 2.12
C ASN A 271 5.74 -13.99 2.95
N SER A 272 5.02 -13.31 3.86
CA SER A 272 3.93 -13.90 4.63
C SER A 272 2.84 -14.44 3.71
N LEU A 273 2.47 -15.72 3.89
CA LEU A 273 1.44 -16.41 3.11
C LEU A 273 0.00 -16.08 3.55
N ILE A 274 -0.16 -15.11 4.47
CA ILE A 274 -1.44 -14.66 4.99
C ILE A 274 -2.09 -13.72 3.97
N ASN A 275 -3.35 -13.99 3.60
CA ASN A 275 -4.10 -13.11 2.68
C ASN A 275 -4.50 -11.79 3.37
N GLU A 276 -4.90 -10.78 2.59
CA GLU A 276 -5.17 -9.44 3.13
C GLU A 276 -6.29 -9.45 4.20
N GLU A 277 -7.33 -10.27 4.04
CA GLU A 277 -8.48 -10.35 4.97
C GLU A 277 -8.08 -10.93 6.33
N GLU A 278 -7.39 -12.08 6.35
CA GLU A 278 -6.83 -12.69 7.57
C GLU A 278 -5.80 -11.79 8.26
N PHE A 279 -5.12 -10.94 7.49
CA PHE A 279 -4.17 -9.95 7.99
C PHE A 279 -4.87 -8.76 8.67
N PHE A 280 -5.96 -8.23 8.10
CA PHE A 280 -6.73 -7.15 8.72
C PHE A 280 -7.37 -7.59 10.05
N ASP A 281 -8.01 -8.77 10.08
CA ASP A 281 -8.60 -9.36 11.29
C ASP A 281 -7.55 -9.55 12.41
N ALA A 282 -6.32 -9.96 12.05
CA ALA A 282 -5.24 -10.15 13.01
C ALA A 282 -4.71 -8.83 13.60
N VAL A 283 -4.64 -7.77 12.79
CA VAL A 283 -4.20 -6.44 13.24
C VAL A 283 -5.24 -5.81 14.17
N GLU A 284 -6.53 -5.88 13.81
CA GLU A 284 -7.63 -5.39 14.66
C GLU A 284 -7.69 -6.17 15.98
N ALA A 285 -7.62 -7.50 15.96
CA ALA A 285 -7.64 -8.31 17.19
C ALA A 285 -6.42 -8.09 18.10
N ALA A 286 -5.23 -7.84 17.54
CA ALA A 286 -4.04 -7.50 18.32
C ALA A 286 -4.18 -6.12 19.00
N LEU A 287 -4.77 -5.17 18.29
CA LEU A 287 -5.08 -3.82 18.77
C LEU A 287 -6.19 -3.82 19.83
N ASP A 288 -7.22 -4.65 19.70
CA ASP A 288 -8.26 -4.84 20.72
C ASP A 288 -7.70 -5.50 21.99
N LYS A 289 -6.79 -6.47 21.84
CA LYS A 289 -6.12 -7.12 22.98
C LYS A 289 -5.24 -6.14 23.75
N HIS A 290 -4.56 -5.21 23.07
CA HIS A 290 -3.82 -4.13 23.72
C HIS A 290 -4.79 -3.29 24.56
N ASP A 291 -5.93 -2.86 24.00
CA ASP A 291 -6.93 -2.07 24.73
C ASP A 291 -7.46 -2.79 25.98
N GLN A 292 -7.76 -4.09 25.90
CA GLN A 292 -8.16 -4.90 27.07
C GLN A 292 -7.08 -4.96 28.17
N ILE A 293 -5.81 -5.11 27.78
CA ILE A 293 -4.66 -5.07 28.72
C ILE A 293 -4.50 -3.65 29.30
N GLU A 294 -4.78 -2.62 28.51
CA GLU A 294 -4.74 -1.22 28.93
C GLU A 294 -5.78 -0.95 30.03
N GLU A 295 -7.04 -1.34 29.83
CA GLU A 295 -8.13 -1.19 30.80
C GLU A 295 -7.83 -1.92 32.12
N GLN A 296 -7.36 -3.17 32.04
CA GLN A 296 -6.93 -3.94 33.22
C GLN A 296 -5.80 -3.22 33.97
N SER A 297 -4.78 -2.74 33.26
CA SER A 297 -3.65 -2.03 33.88
C SER A 297 -4.06 -0.69 34.53
N GLN A 298 -5.07 0.00 34.00
CA GLN A 298 -5.58 1.25 34.58
C GLN A 298 -6.42 1.01 35.85
N ALA A 299 -7.19 -0.09 35.89
CA ALA A 299 -7.89 -0.55 37.09
C ALA A 299 -6.93 -1.01 38.21
N GLU A 300 -5.69 -1.39 37.88
CA GLU A 300 -4.64 -1.71 38.85
C GLU A 300 -3.84 -0.47 39.29
N ARG A 301 -3.44 0.41 38.37
CA ARG A 301 -2.70 1.65 38.67
C ARG A 301 -3.47 2.59 39.59
N SER A 302 -4.79 2.63 39.49
CA SER A 302 -5.68 3.39 40.39
C SER A 302 -5.67 2.90 41.86
N ARG A 303 -4.88 1.85 42.19
CA ARG A 303 -4.66 1.35 43.56
C ARG A 303 -3.23 1.54 44.10
N ALA A 304 -2.28 2.08 43.33
CA ALA A 304 -0.86 2.15 43.73
C ALA A 304 -0.27 3.56 43.62
N SER A 305 0.25 4.08 44.74
CA SER A 305 0.86 5.42 44.81
C SER A 305 2.35 5.42 44.45
N ARG A 306 2.72 6.46 43.70
CA ARG A 306 4.02 6.87 43.12
C ARG A 306 5.29 6.45 43.89
N GLN A 307 6.30 5.99 43.13
CA GLN A 307 7.71 6.05 43.54
C GLN A 307 8.37 7.36 43.09
N ILE A 308 9.34 7.83 43.88
CA ILE A 308 10.10 9.07 43.68
C ILE A 308 11.46 8.73 43.06
N PHE A 309 11.90 9.49 42.05
CA PHE A 309 13.26 9.39 41.51
C PHE A 309 14.13 10.61 41.87
N LEU A 310 15.43 10.36 41.98
CA LEU A 310 16.47 11.30 42.41
C LEU A 310 16.93 12.24 41.27
N PRO A 311 17.48 13.43 41.59
CA PRO A 311 17.94 14.39 40.58
C PRO A 311 19.26 13.96 39.92
N PRO A 312 19.50 14.28 38.63
CA PRO A 312 20.81 14.17 38.00
C PRO A 312 21.68 15.41 38.26
N ASP A 313 23.00 15.18 38.42
CA ASP A 313 23.99 16.22 38.67
C ASP A 313 24.55 16.90 37.41
N THR A 314 24.80 18.21 37.54
CA THR A 314 25.82 19.05 36.87
C THR A 314 25.83 19.19 35.33
N HIS A 315 25.77 20.44 34.89
CA HIS A 315 25.72 20.89 33.48
C HIS A 315 26.93 20.53 32.61
N SER A 316 26.65 20.20 31.34
CA SER A 316 27.55 20.39 30.20
C SER A 316 27.12 21.63 29.40
N SER A 317 27.94 22.68 29.36
CA SER A 317 27.61 23.94 28.69
C SER A 317 27.75 23.92 27.15
N ILE A 318 28.15 22.77 26.58
CA ILE A 318 28.50 22.63 25.15
C ILE A 318 27.35 22.02 24.34
N SER A 319 26.53 21.14 24.94
CA SER A 319 25.39 20.49 24.25
C SER A 319 24.24 21.47 23.98
N THR A 320 23.98 22.42 24.89
CA THR A 320 22.87 23.37 24.81
C THR A 320 22.87 24.18 23.51
N GLN A 321 24.05 24.62 23.05
CA GLN A 321 24.18 25.42 21.82
C GLN A 321 24.04 24.60 20.53
N LYS A 322 24.38 23.29 20.55
CA LYS A 322 24.21 22.37 19.40
C LYS A 322 22.76 22.28 18.95
N TYR A 323 21.83 22.22 19.92
CA TYR A 323 20.40 22.04 19.63
C TYR A 323 19.62 23.36 19.55
N LEU A 324 20.11 24.47 20.12
CA LEU A 324 19.36 25.74 20.17
C LEU A 324 18.99 26.27 18.78
N THR A 325 19.93 26.33 17.83
CA THR A 325 19.63 26.75 16.44
C THR A 325 18.57 25.86 15.82
N LYS A 326 18.64 24.53 16.05
CA LYS A 326 17.67 23.58 15.51
C LYS A 326 16.29 23.73 16.15
N VAL A 327 16.23 23.97 17.46
CA VAL A 327 14.98 24.30 18.17
C VAL A 327 14.28 25.49 17.51
N GLU A 328 14.98 26.60 17.31
CA GLU A 328 14.36 27.81 16.74
C GLU A 328 13.95 27.61 15.27
N GLU A 329 14.74 26.87 14.46
CA GLU A 329 14.32 26.44 13.10
C GLU A 329 13.02 25.63 13.10
N MET A 330 12.90 24.62 13.97
CA MET A 330 11.74 23.74 14.02
C MET A 330 10.50 24.47 14.54
N VAL A 331 10.65 25.29 15.58
CA VAL A 331 9.58 26.13 16.14
C VAL A 331 9.06 27.12 15.09
N GLN A 332 9.96 27.83 14.39
CA GLN A 332 9.58 28.78 13.35
C GLN A 332 8.89 28.08 12.16
N SER A 333 9.36 26.89 11.77
CA SER A 333 8.72 26.06 10.73
C SER A 333 7.29 25.70 11.11
N HIS A 334 7.07 25.23 12.35
CA HIS A 334 5.72 24.91 12.83
C HIS A 334 4.79 26.13 12.86
N MET A 335 5.26 27.28 13.36
CA MET A 335 4.45 28.51 13.34
C MET A 335 4.09 28.98 11.94
N THR A 336 4.98 28.79 10.96
CA THR A 336 4.78 29.24 9.58
C THR A 336 3.81 28.34 8.81
N TYR A 337 3.91 27.02 8.98
CA TYR A 337 3.21 26.04 8.13
C TYR A 337 2.11 25.24 8.86
N SER A 338 2.26 24.94 10.14
CA SER A 338 1.34 24.02 10.84
C SER A 338 0.01 24.66 11.23
N LEU A 339 -0.04 25.99 11.38
CA LEU A 339 -1.28 26.73 11.71
C LEU A 339 -2.20 27.00 10.51
N GLN A 340 -1.72 26.83 9.26
CA GLN A 340 -2.51 27.08 8.05
C GLN A 340 -3.73 26.16 7.97
N ASP A 341 -4.91 26.68 7.64
CA ASP A 341 -6.12 25.84 7.54
C ASP A 341 -5.99 24.80 6.42
N VAL A 342 -6.48 23.59 6.70
CA VAL A 342 -6.47 22.44 5.79
C VAL A 342 -7.88 21.98 5.40
N GLY A 343 -8.93 22.54 6.00
CA GLY A 343 -10.33 22.15 5.73
C GLY A 343 -10.80 22.35 4.29
N GLY A 344 -10.09 23.18 3.50
CA GLY A 344 -10.32 23.39 2.07
C GLY A 344 -9.20 22.93 1.13
N ASP A 345 -8.15 22.28 1.65
CA ASP A 345 -7.05 21.79 0.81
C ASP A 345 -7.32 20.35 0.35
N ALA A 346 -7.51 20.16 -0.95
CA ALA A 346 -7.78 18.86 -1.57
C ALA A 346 -6.68 17.81 -1.35
N ASN A 347 -5.48 18.22 -0.93
CA ASN A 347 -4.38 17.30 -0.57
C ASN A 347 -4.55 16.68 0.83
N TRP A 348 -5.45 17.20 1.67
CA TRP A 348 -5.72 16.68 3.02
C TRP A 348 -7.06 15.94 3.06
N GLN A 349 -7.00 14.67 3.45
CA GLN A 349 -8.17 13.82 3.64
C GLN A 349 -8.63 13.93 5.10
N LEU A 350 -9.88 14.31 5.34
CA LEU A 350 -10.50 14.21 6.66
C LEU A 350 -10.76 12.73 7.00
N VAL A 351 -10.10 12.23 8.06
CA VAL A 351 -10.11 10.81 8.45
C VAL A 351 -11.12 10.55 9.56
N VAL A 352 -11.25 11.48 10.53
CA VAL A 352 -12.15 11.42 11.68
C VAL A 352 -12.64 12.83 12.02
N GLU A 353 -13.93 12.94 12.34
CA GLU A 353 -14.57 14.14 12.89
C GLU A 353 -15.45 13.74 14.07
N GLU A 354 -15.12 14.22 15.28
CA GLU A 354 -15.83 13.95 16.53
C GLU A 354 -16.07 15.28 17.27
N GLY A 355 -17.25 15.88 17.09
CA GLY A 355 -17.58 17.18 17.68
C GLY A 355 -16.62 18.28 17.21
N ASP A 356 -15.94 18.93 18.16
CA ASP A 356 -14.92 19.95 17.87
C ASP A 356 -13.55 19.37 17.47
N MET A 357 -13.37 18.03 17.42
CA MET A 357 -12.12 17.39 17.00
C MET A 357 -12.19 16.96 15.53
N LYS A 358 -11.18 17.35 14.73
CA LYS A 358 -11.02 16.94 13.32
C LYS A 358 -9.62 16.44 13.08
N VAL A 359 -9.47 15.30 12.40
CA VAL A 359 -8.18 14.65 12.13
C VAL A 359 -8.00 14.44 10.64
N TYR A 360 -6.97 15.07 10.08
CA TYR A 360 -6.65 15.10 8.65
C TYR A 360 -5.33 14.37 8.37
N ARG A 361 -5.28 13.59 7.30
CA ARG A 361 -4.08 12.90 6.81
C ARG A 361 -3.81 13.32 5.36
N ARG A 362 -2.54 13.47 5.00
CA ARG A 362 -2.09 13.45 3.61
C ARG A 362 -1.35 12.14 3.35
N GLU A 363 -1.68 11.42 2.30
CA GLU A 363 -0.96 10.18 1.95
C GLU A 363 0.36 10.52 1.25
N VAL A 364 1.47 10.02 1.79
CA VAL A 364 2.83 10.24 1.27
C VAL A 364 3.65 8.98 1.48
N GLU A 365 4.17 8.41 0.40
CA GLU A 365 5.06 7.26 0.44
C GLU A 365 6.38 7.58 -0.28
N GLU A 366 7.50 7.46 0.43
CA GLU A 366 8.84 7.62 -0.14
C GLU A 366 9.58 6.29 -0.09
N ASN A 367 10.01 5.78 -1.25
CA ASN A 367 10.71 4.49 -1.37
C ASN A 367 9.94 3.28 -0.77
N GLY A 368 8.61 3.35 -0.72
CA GLY A 368 7.75 2.33 -0.10
C GLY A 368 7.67 2.42 1.43
N ILE A 369 8.15 3.53 2.03
CA ILE A 369 7.97 3.86 3.44
C ILE A 369 6.86 4.91 3.54
N VAL A 370 5.85 4.63 4.37
CA VAL A 370 4.77 5.58 4.67
C VAL A 370 5.30 6.70 5.55
N LEU A 371 5.08 7.94 5.11
CA LEU A 371 5.44 9.17 5.82
C LEU A 371 4.21 10.07 6.11
N ASP A 372 3.01 9.56 5.82
CA ASP A 372 1.70 10.25 5.87
C ASP A 372 1.62 11.36 6.94
N PRO A 373 1.75 12.65 6.54
CA PRO A 373 1.60 13.78 7.46
C PRO A 373 0.21 13.78 8.09
N LEU A 374 0.19 13.90 9.42
CA LEU A 374 -1.04 13.95 10.22
C LEU A 374 -1.18 15.34 10.82
N LYS A 375 -2.36 15.94 10.67
CA LYS A 375 -2.75 17.19 11.32
C LYS A 375 -4.12 17.02 11.95
N ALA A 376 -4.25 17.37 13.22
CA ALA A 376 -5.52 17.43 13.91
C ALA A 376 -5.77 18.83 14.46
N THR A 377 -7.04 19.24 14.47
CA THR A 377 -7.52 20.44 15.15
C THR A 377 -8.55 20.03 16.20
N HIS A 378 -8.54 20.69 17.35
CA HIS A 378 -9.50 20.45 18.42
C HIS A 378 -9.74 21.74 19.22
N ALA A 379 -10.97 21.95 19.72
CA ALA A 379 -11.28 23.04 20.63
C ALA A 379 -11.72 22.47 21.99
N VAL A 380 -11.06 22.88 23.07
CA VAL A 380 -11.26 22.32 24.42
C VAL A 380 -11.63 23.44 25.38
N ARG A 381 -12.76 23.31 26.07
CA ARG A 381 -13.26 24.30 27.03
C ARG A 381 -12.62 24.12 28.40
N GLY A 382 -12.48 25.20 29.16
CA GLY A 382 -12.07 25.14 30.57
C GLY A 382 -10.57 25.02 30.82
N VAL A 383 -9.73 24.98 29.77
CA VAL A 383 -8.27 24.83 29.86
C VAL A 383 -7.57 25.88 28.99
N THR A 384 -6.39 26.33 29.40
CA THR A 384 -5.55 27.22 28.60
C THR A 384 -4.56 26.44 27.72
N GLY A 385 -4.00 27.11 26.72
CA GLY A 385 -2.89 26.57 25.95
C GLY A 385 -1.61 26.35 26.77
N HIS A 386 -1.40 27.09 27.87
CA HIS A 386 -0.28 26.86 28.79
C HIS A 386 -0.48 25.54 29.54
N GLU A 387 -1.66 25.32 30.12
CA GLU A 387 -2.00 24.08 30.83
C GLU A 387 -1.84 22.86 29.91
N VAL A 388 -2.41 22.93 28.69
CA VAL A 388 -2.30 21.85 27.70
C VAL A 388 -0.84 21.59 27.31
N CYS A 389 -0.04 22.62 27.02
CA CYS A 389 1.38 22.44 26.68
C CYS A 389 2.21 21.96 27.87
N HIS A 390 1.90 22.39 29.10
CA HIS A 390 2.59 21.94 30.32
C HIS A 390 2.40 20.43 30.54
N TYR A 391 1.16 19.94 30.57
CA TYR A 391 0.88 18.50 30.75
C TYR A 391 1.33 17.63 29.57
N PHE A 392 1.50 18.19 28.38
CA PHE A 392 2.05 17.48 27.22
C PHE A 392 3.59 17.39 27.25
N TRP A 393 4.27 18.40 27.78
CA TRP A 393 5.73 18.46 27.84
C TRP A 393 6.31 17.81 29.09
N ASP A 394 5.72 18.07 30.26
CA ASP A 394 6.26 17.61 31.55
C ASP A 394 6.23 16.08 31.65
N THR A 395 7.42 15.51 31.85
CA THR A 395 7.68 14.09 31.87
C THR A 395 7.09 13.39 33.09
N ALA A 396 6.81 14.12 34.18
CA ALA A 396 6.21 13.58 35.40
C ALA A 396 4.79 13.06 35.19
N PHE A 397 4.04 13.61 34.23
CA PHE A 397 2.64 13.24 33.94
C PHE A 397 2.50 12.27 32.77
N ARG A 398 3.59 11.95 32.05
CA ARG A 398 3.58 11.14 30.81
C ARG A 398 2.79 9.84 30.98
N ASN A 399 3.07 9.09 32.05
CA ASN A 399 2.51 7.75 32.29
C ASN A 399 1.02 7.73 32.68
N ASP A 400 0.42 8.90 32.98
CA ASP A 400 -0.98 9.00 33.37
C ASP A 400 -1.88 8.98 32.12
N TRP A 401 -1.40 9.56 31.00
CA TRP A 401 -2.17 9.70 29.75
C TRP A 401 -1.61 8.92 28.56
N GLU A 402 -0.29 8.65 28.48
CA GLU A 402 0.34 7.95 27.35
C GLU A 402 0.09 6.43 27.39
N THR A 403 -0.35 5.87 26.26
CA THR A 403 -0.78 4.47 26.15
C THR A 403 0.08 3.66 25.18
N THR A 404 0.83 4.32 24.29
CA THR A 404 1.58 3.70 23.18
C THR A 404 3.04 3.36 23.52
N VAL A 405 3.55 3.91 24.63
CA VAL A 405 4.94 3.75 25.07
C VAL A 405 5.10 2.55 25.99
N GLU A 406 6.24 1.85 25.87
CA GLU A 406 6.64 0.74 26.74
C GLU A 406 7.75 1.15 27.71
N SER A 407 8.80 1.84 27.22
CA SER A 407 9.83 2.43 28.08
C SER A 407 10.05 3.90 27.73
N PHE A 408 10.30 4.72 28.75
CA PHE A 408 10.46 6.18 28.64
C PHE A 408 11.60 6.63 29.56
N GLN A 409 12.59 7.34 29.02
CA GLN A 409 13.73 7.83 29.78
C GLN A 409 14.15 9.24 29.32
N VAL A 410 14.35 10.14 30.28
CA VAL A 410 15.04 11.41 30.04
C VAL A 410 16.54 11.12 29.92
N VAL A 411 17.11 11.46 28.77
CA VAL A 411 18.52 11.23 28.41
C VAL A 411 19.41 12.37 28.91
N GLU A 412 18.97 13.62 28.65
CA GLU A 412 19.72 14.83 28.98
C GLU A 412 18.72 15.98 29.24
N THR A 413 18.96 16.79 30.26
CA THR A 413 18.21 18.03 30.49
C THR A 413 19.02 19.21 29.93
N LEU A 414 18.54 19.80 28.84
CA LEU A 414 19.23 20.90 28.15
C LEU A 414 18.93 22.26 28.80
N SER A 415 17.69 22.47 29.26
CA SER A 415 17.27 23.60 30.08
C SER A 415 16.00 23.27 30.88
N ASP A 416 15.54 24.23 31.68
CA ASP A 416 14.20 24.31 32.30
C ASP A 416 13.00 24.06 31.35
N LYS A 417 13.21 24.12 30.03
CA LYS A 417 12.18 24.06 28.98
C LYS A 417 12.55 23.14 27.83
N ALA A 418 13.68 22.42 27.92
CA ALA A 418 14.16 21.55 26.85
C ALA A 418 14.85 20.29 27.43
N VAL A 419 14.39 19.11 27.01
CA VAL A 419 14.93 17.81 27.41
C VAL A 419 15.14 16.92 26.19
N ILE A 420 16.12 16.02 26.24
CA ILE A 420 16.26 14.90 25.31
C ILE A 420 15.60 13.68 25.93
N ILE A 421 14.74 13.01 25.17
CA ILE A 421 13.99 11.82 25.59
C ILE A 421 14.33 10.67 24.65
N HIS A 422 14.55 9.50 25.23
CA HIS A 422 14.53 8.21 24.54
C HIS A 422 13.27 7.45 24.99
N GLN A 423 12.54 6.88 24.04
CA GLN A 423 11.39 6.03 24.36
C GLN A 423 11.26 4.87 23.37
N THR A 424 10.74 3.74 23.84
CA THR A 424 10.32 2.61 22.99
C THR A 424 8.80 2.57 22.91
N HIS A 425 8.26 2.39 21.71
CA HIS A 425 6.83 2.18 21.51
C HIS A 425 6.49 0.70 21.61
N LYS A 426 5.26 0.39 22.03
CA LYS A 426 4.72 -0.97 21.97
C LYS A 426 4.78 -1.50 20.53
N ARG A 427 5.09 -2.79 20.37
CA ARG A 427 5.24 -3.39 19.03
C ARG A 427 3.90 -3.42 18.30
N VAL A 428 3.86 -2.86 17.09
CA VAL A 428 2.75 -2.99 16.14
C VAL A 428 3.06 -4.12 15.17
N TRP A 429 2.41 -5.27 15.35
CA TRP A 429 2.58 -6.43 14.46
C TRP A 429 2.06 -6.13 13.03
N PRO A 430 2.68 -6.66 11.95
CA PRO A 430 3.84 -7.55 11.90
C PRO A 430 5.19 -6.84 12.08
N ALA A 431 5.22 -5.52 12.09
CA ALA A 431 6.46 -4.77 12.01
C ALA A 431 7.27 -4.87 13.33
N SER A 432 8.59 -4.67 13.24
CA SER A 432 9.50 -4.63 14.39
C SER A 432 9.14 -3.55 15.41
N GLN A 433 9.64 -3.66 16.62
CA GLN A 433 9.51 -2.59 17.61
C GLN A 433 10.23 -1.32 17.15
N ARG A 434 9.65 -0.14 17.44
CA ARG A 434 10.26 1.17 17.14
C ARG A 434 10.74 1.85 18.41
N ASP A 435 11.93 2.45 18.34
CA ASP A 435 12.41 3.42 19.34
C ASP A 435 12.50 4.82 18.71
N VAL A 436 12.40 5.85 19.55
CA VAL A 436 12.51 7.24 19.14
C VAL A 436 13.42 7.98 20.13
N LEU A 437 14.33 8.76 19.59
CA LEU A 437 15.21 9.68 20.32
C LEU A 437 14.91 11.10 19.81
N TYR A 438 14.54 12.02 20.70
CA TYR A 438 14.06 13.35 20.32
C TYR A 438 14.35 14.43 21.38
N VAL A 439 14.49 15.68 20.92
CA VAL A 439 14.39 16.87 21.78
C VAL A 439 12.92 17.19 21.96
N SER A 440 12.48 17.39 23.20
CA SER A 440 11.18 17.95 23.55
C SER A 440 11.36 19.33 24.17
N VAL A 441 10.79 20.36 23.55
CA VAL A 441 10.93 21.76 23.96
C VAL A 441 9.58 22.44 24.10
N ILE A 442 9.37 23.18 25.18
CA ILE A 442 8.22 24.07 25.40
C ILE A 442 8.61 25.54 25.17
N ARG A 443 7.73 26.27 24.47
CA ARG A 443 7.87 27.70 24.15
C ARG A 443 6.54 28.42 24.32
N LYS A 444 6.59 29.66 24.82
CA LYS A 444 5.55 30.66 24.63
C LYS A 444 6.01 31.61 23.52
N ILE A 445 5.15 31.85 22.54
CA ILE A 445 5.39 32.72 21.40
C ILE A 445 4.40 33.87 21.51
N LEU A 446 4.93 35.07 21.71
CA LEU A 446 4.12 36.28 21.83
C LEU A 446 3.60 36.69 20.46
N SER A 447 2.34 37.11 20.40
CA SER A 447 1.80 37.68 19.18
C SER A 447 2.45 39.04 18.85
N THR A 448 2.67 39.31 17.56
CA THR A 448 3.08 40.64 17.07
C THR A 448 1.90 41.57 16.77
N ASN A 449 0.67 41.05 16.83
CA ASN A 449 -0.58 41.75 16.57
C ASN A 449 -1.50 41.61 17.79
N GLU A 450 -1.97 42.73 18.36
CA GLU A 450 -2.82 42.74 19.56
C GLU A 450 -4.15 41.98 19.39
N ASN A 451 -4.57 41.71 18.15
CA ASN A 451 -5.79 40.95 17.84
C ASN A 451 -5.58 39.43 17.82
N ASP A 452 -4.35 38.93 17.69
CA ASP A 452 -4.03 37.51 17.61
C ASP A 452 -3.54 36.99 18.98
N PRO A 453 -3.99 35.81 19.44
CA PRO A 453 -3.64 35.30 20.76
C PRO A 453 -2.19 34.82 20.85
N ASP A 454 -1.58 34.98 22.02
CA ASP A 454 -0.33 34.31 22.38
C ASP A 454 -0.45 32.80 22.14
N THR A 455 0.62 32.21 21.59
CA THR A 455 0.65 30.80 21.22
C THR A 455 1.62 30.04 22.12
N TRP A 456 1.13 29.01 22.80
CA TRP A 456 1.96 28.03 23.47
C TRP A 456 2.25 26.87 22.54
N LEU A 457 3.49 26.37 22.55
CA LEU A 457 3.95 25.35 21.62
C LEU A 457 4.89 24.37 22.32
N VAL A 458 4.64 23.07 22.12
CA VAL A 458 5.60 22.00 22.42
C VAL A 458 6.04 21.37 21.10
N CYS A 459 7.34 21.28 20.86
CA CYS A 459 7.90 20.62 19.68
C CYS A 459 8.77 19.43 20.10
N ASN A 460 8.50 18.28 19.47
CA ASN A 460 9.19 17.02 19.68
C ASN A 460 9.79 16.58 18.34
N PHE A 461 11.11 16.73 18.17
CA PHE A 461 11.79 16.41 16.91
C PHE A 461 13.02 15.54 17.14
N SER A 462 13.22 14.56 16.25
CA SER A 462 14.30 13.58 16.41
C SER A 462 15.70 14.18 16.28
N VAL A 463 16.61 13.70 17.12
CA VAL A 463 18.03 14.06 17.15
C VAL A 463 18.90 12.83 17.33
N ASP A 464 20.19 12.95 16.98
CA ASP A 464 21.21 11.94 17.25
C ASP A 464 21.98 12.29 18.53
N HIS A 465 22.19 11.31 19.41
CA HIS A 465 22.92 11.43 20.68
C HIS A 465 23.87 10.24 20.84
N ASP A 466 25.15 10.50 21.12
CA ASP A 466 26.23 9.51 21.03
C ASP A 466 26.05 8.32 22.00
N SER A 467 25.40 8.53 23.14
CA SER A 467 25.08 7.47 24.11
C SER A 467 23.89 6.58 23.73
N TYR A 468 23.12 6.94 22.69
CA TYR A 468 21.91 6.21 22.25
C TYR A 468 21.94 5.88 20.74
N PRO A 469 22.98 5.17 20.26
CA PRO A 469 23.07 4.74 18.86
C PRO A 469 21.92 3.79 18.51
N PRO A 470 21.55 3.66 17.22
CA PRO A 470 20.56 2.68 16.78
C PRO A 470 20.92 1.27 17.22
N SER A 471 19.95 0.54 17.78
CA SER A 471 20.16 -0.83 18.27
C SER A 471 19.66 -1.86 17.26
N ALA A 472 20.15 -3.10 17.34
CA ALA A 472 19.60 -4.21 16.54
C ALA A 472 18.24 -4.74 17.05
N ARG A 473 17.74 -4.26 18.21
CA ARG A 473 16.49 -4.73 18.83
C ARG A 473 15.26 -3.93 18.41
N CYS A 474 15.45 -2.67 18.04
CA CYS A 474 14.38 -1.74 17.68
C CYS A 474 14.83 -0.88 16.51
N ILE A 475 13.89 -0.54 15.62
CA ILE A 475 14.13 0.34 14.49
C ILE A 475 13.95 1.79 14.93
N ARG A 476 14.94 2.63 14.66
CA ARG A 476 14.92 4.06 15.00
C ARG A 476 13.96 4.81 14.09
N ALA A 477 12.75 5.06 14.58
CA ALA A 477 11.83 5.98 13.93
C ALA A 477 12.30 7.44 14.14
N LYS A 478 11.95 8.31 13.19
CA LYS A 478 12.17 9.75 13.28
C LYS A 478 10.84 10.48 13.34
N ILE A 479 10.71 11.39 14.30
CA ILE A 479 9.50 12.19 14.48
C ILE A 479 9.78 13.67 14.26
N ASN A 480 8.76 14.38 13.78
CA ASN A 480 8.60 15.81 13.95
C ASN A 480 7.14 16.12 14.29
N VAL A 481 6.90 16.32 15.59
CA VAL A 481 5.57 16.49 16.19
C VAL A 481 5.50 17.84 16.88
N ALA A 482 4.38 18.55 16.74
CA ALA A 482 4.11 19.75 17.52
C ALA A 482 2.69 19.78 18.08
N MET A 483 2.56 20.20 19.33
CA MET A 483 1.32 20.55 20.01
C MET A 483 1.28 22.07 20.11
N ILE A 484 0.42 22.73 19.33
CA ILE A 484 0.33 24.18 19.22
C ILE A 484 -1.03 24.63 19.76
N CYS A 485 -1.02 25.49 20.77
CA CYS A 485 -2.21 25.85 21.53
C CYS A 485 -2.39 27.37 21.61
N GLN A 486 -3.61 27.84 21.32
CA GLN A 486 -4.01 29.24 21.41
C GLN A 486 -5.20 29.38 22.36
N THR A 487 -5.03 30.17 23.42
CA THR A 487 -6.09 30.44 24.40
C THR A 487 -7.00 31.55 23.89
N LEU A 488 -8.28 31.25 23.69
CA LEU A 488 -9.32 32.25 23.46
C LEU A 488 -10.09 32.47 24.76
N ILE A 489 -10.22 33.74 25.15
CA ILE A 489 -10.94 34.16 26.35
C ILE A 489 -12.18 34.94 25.89
N SER A 490 -13.36 34.53 26.33
CA SER A 490 -14.60 35.29 26.17
C SER A 490 -14.77 36.20 27.38
N PRO A 491 -14.58 37.53 27.28
CA PRO A 491 -14.59 38.41 28.45
C PRO A 491 -15.92 38.31 29.21
N PRO A 492 -15.90 38.14 30.55
CA PRO A 492 -17.12 38.03 31.33
C PRO A 492 -17.86 39.38 31.39
N GLU A 493 -19.17 39.34 31.66
CA GLU A 493 -19.98 40.56 31.78
C GLU A 493 -19.63 41.36 33.04
N GLY A 494 -19.08 42.56 32.84
CA GLY A 494 -18.71 43.49 33.90
C GLY A 494 -17.32 43.22 34.47
N ASP A 495 -17.08 43.67 35.70
CA ASP A 495 -15.79 43.59 36.39
C ASP A 495 -15.63 42.25 37.14
N LYS A 496 -15.96 41.13 36.47
CA LYS A 496 -15.91 39.77 37.01
C LYS A 496 -14.59 39.11 36.65
N GLU A 497 -14.08 38.25 37.53
CA GLU A 497 -12.92 37.41 37.24
C GLU A 497 -13.23 36.40 36.12
N ILE A 498 -12.21 36.05 35.34
CA ILE A 498 -12.31 35.06 34.25
C ILE A 498 -12.44 33.67 34.87
N THR A 499 -13.52 32.95 34.56
CA THR A 499 -13.70 31.56 35.00
C THR A 499 -13.31 30.57 33.89
N ARG A 500 -13.21 29.29 34.22
CA ARG A 500 -12.92 28.24 33.22
C ARG A 500 -13.99 28.19 32.11
N ASP A 501 -15.25 28.50 32.40
CA ASP A 501 -16.32 28.59 31.39
C ASP A 501 -16.08 29.65 30.31
N ASN A 502 -15.29 30.69 30.62
CA ASN A 502 -14.91 31.74 29.68
C ASN A 502 -13.77 31.35 28.73
N ILE A 503 -13.13 30.19 28.94
CA ILE A 503 -11.86 29.82 28.29
C ILE A 503 -12.07 28.70 27.27
N LEU A 504 -11.49 28.88 26.09
CA LEU A 504 -11.43 27.88 25.01
C LEU A 504 -10.00 27.78 24.47
N CYS A 505 -9.34 26.64 24.68
CA CYS A 505 -8.07 26.34 24.02
C CYS A 505 -8.31 25.78 22.62
N LYS A 506 -7.84 26.48 21.58
CA LYS A 506 -7.70 25.93 20.23
C LYS A 506 -6.37 25.18 20.13
N ILE A 507 -6.46 23.89 19.84
CA ILE A 507 -5.32 22.98 19.68
C ILE A 507 -5.14 22.71 18.18
N THR A 508 -3.91 22.83 17.70
CA THR A 508 -3.43 22.26 16.44
C THR A 508 -2.30 21.29 16.76
N TYR A 509 -2.57 20.01 16.57
CA TYR A 509 -1.59 18.93 16.73
C TYR A 509 -1.11 18.49 15.35
N VAL A 510 0.19 18.43 15.14
CA VAL A 510 0.78 17.88 13.91
C VAL A 510 1.79 16.80 14.23
N ALA A 511 1.78 15.72 13.45
CA ALA A 511 2.69 14.60 13.58
C ALA A 511 3.18 14.16 12.20
N ASN A 512 4.49 14.32 11.96
CA ASN A 512 5.18 13.72 10.83
C ASN A 512 6.06 12.60 11.40
N VAL A 513 5.74 11.35 11.05
CA VAL A 513 6.44 10.17 11.59
C VAL A 513 7.02 9.37 10.44
N ASN A 514 8.34 9.23 10.44
CA ASN A 514 9.05 8.28 9.59
C ASN A 514 9.33 7.02 10.43
N PRO A 515 8.78 5.83 10.07
CA PRO A 515 8.93 4.61 10.86
C PRO A 515 10.34 3.99 10.84
N GLY A 516 11.29 4.60 10.12
CA GLY A 516 12.72 4.25 10.08
C GLY A 516 13.08 3.00 9.26
N GLY A 517 12.08 2.24 8.84
CA GLY A 517 12.21 0.96 8.13
C GLY A 517 10.86 0.48 7.62
N TRP A 518 10.78 -0.76 7.14
CA TRP A 518 9.58 -1.29 6.52
C TRP A 518 8.43 -1.47 7.51
N ALA A 519 7.24 -1.03 7.12
CA ALA A 519 6.00 -1.33 7.83
C ALA A 519 4.84 -1.33 6.81
N PRO A 520 3.87 -2.26 6.91
CA PRO A 520 2.73 -2.28 6.00
C PRO A 520 1.93 -0.99 6.04
N ALA A 521 1.69 -0.40 4.87
CA ALA A 521 1.01 0.89 4.78
C ALA A 521 -0.42 0.86 5.34
N SER A 522 -1.13 -0.24 5.07
CA SER A 522 -2.45 -0.53 5.62
C SER A 522 -2.48 -0.54 7.16
N VAL A 523 -1.49 -1.18 7.80
CA VAL A 523 -1.37 -1.23 9.27
C VAL A 523 -1.08 0.14 9.84
N LEU A 524 -0.08 0.86 9.31
CA LEU A 524 0.23 2.21 9.80
C LEU A 524 -0.95 3.16 9.65
N ARG A 525 -1.70 3.08 8.54
CA ARG A 525 -2.90 3.88 8.30
C ARG A 525 -4.05 3.51 9.23
N ALA A 526 -4.27 2.23 9.53
CA ALA A 526 -5.29 1.76 10.45
C ALA A 526 -4.97 2.18 11.91
N VAL A 527 -3.74 1.93 12.36
CA VAL A 527 -3.26 2.33 13.69
C VAL A 527 -3.32 3.84 13.84
N ALA A 528 -2.81 4.63 12.89
CA ALA A 528 -2.89 6.09 12.93
C ALA A 528 -4.34 6.60 12.99
N LYS A 529 -5.25 6.01 12.19
CA LYS A 529 -6.68 6.37 12.20
C LYS A 529 -7.34 6.14 13.57
N ARG A 530 -6.88 5.15 14.33
CA ARG A 530 -7.44 4.79 15.65
C ARG A 530 -6.76 5.52 16.81
N GLU A 531 -5.43 5.48 16.85
CA GLU A 531 -4.66 5.95 18.01
C GLU A 531 -4.59 7.48 18.12
N TYR A 532 -4.52 8.24 17.02
CA TYR A 532 -4.44 9.72 17.13
C TYR A 532 -5.71 10.37 17.71
N PRO A 533 -6.95 10.02 17.28
CA PRO A 533 -8.16 10.48 17.95
C PRO A 533 -8.26 10.01 19.41
N LYS A 534 -7.92 8.74 19.68
CA LYS A 534 -7.92 8.15 21.03
C LYS A 534 -6.96 8.91 21.96
N PHE A 535 -5.73 9.18 21.50
CA PHE A 535 -4.75 10.00 22.20
C PHE A 535 -5.30 11.40 22.49
N LEU A 536 -5.74 12.15 21.48
CA LEU A 536 -6.18 13.54 21.66
C LEU A 536 -7.34 13.62 22.67
N LYS A 537 -8.36 12.79 22.51
CA LYS A 537 -9.53 12.71 23.39
C LYS A 537 -9.14 12.35 24.83
N ARG A 538 -8.29 11.33 25.02
CA ARG A 538 -7.80 10.91 26.35
C ARG A 538 -6.98 12.02 27.00
N PHE A 539 -6.06 12.62 26.25
CA PHE A 539 -5.14 13.64 26.75
C PHE A 539 -5.87 14.93 27.12
N THR A 540 -6.77 15.45 26.28
CA THR A 540 -7.51 16.68 26.59
C THR A 540 -8.47 16.50 27.77
N SER A 541 -9.15 15.35 27.86
CA SER A 541 -9.97 14.99 29.03
C SER A 541 -9.12 14.94 30.31
N TYR A 542 -7.93 14.34 30.25
CA TYR A 542 -7.00 14.29 31.38
C TYR A 542 -6.57 15.69 31.84
N VAL A 543 -6.26 16.62 30.93
CA VAL A 543 -5.93 18.01 31.30
C VAL A 543 -7.12 18.72 31.93
N GLN A 544 -8.34 18.53 31.42
CA GLN A 544 -9.56 19.09 32.01
C GLN A 544 -9.81 18.56 33.43
N GLU A 545 -9.64 17.25 33.67
CA GLU A 545 -9.75 16.64 35.00
C GLU A 545 -8.69 17.18 35.96
N LYS A 546 -7.43 17.32 35.53
CA LYS A 546 -6.35 17.81 36.39
C LYS A 546 -6.41 19.28 36.74
N THR A 547 -7.09 20.09 35.94
CA THR A 547 -7.13 21.55 36.14
C THR A 547 -8.47 22.05 36.68
N SER A 548 -9.52 21.22 36.72
CA SER A 548 -10.89 21.64 37.07
C SER A 548 -10.99 22.45 38.37
N ASP A 549 -10.30 22.01 39.42
CA ASP A 549 -10.30 22.64 40.75
C ASP A 549 -9.05 23.52 41.01
N GLU A 550 -8.13 23.62 40.05
CA GLU A 550 -6.87 24.38 40.17
C GLU A 550 -7.01 25.81 39.63
N ALA A 551 -6.17 26.71 40.14
CA ALA A 551 -6.10 28.09 39.64
C ALA A 551 -5.68 28.14 38.16
N ILE A 552 -6.30 29.04 37.39
CA ILE A 552 -6.07 29.14 35.94
C ILE A 552 -4.65 29.64 35.65
N LEU A 553 -3.89 28.86 34.88
CA LEU A 553 -2.54 29.20 34.44
C LEU A 553 -2.57 29.69 32.98
N PHE A 554 -2.27 30.98 32.73
CA PHE A 554 -2.29 31.61 31.39
C PHE A 554 -0.95 31.53 30.62
#